data_AF-A0A6P0T7G7-F1
#
_entry.id   AF-A0A6P0T7G7-F1
#
_cell.length_a   1.000
_cell.length_b   1.000
_cell.length_c   1.000
_cell.angle_alpha   90.00
_cell.angle_beta   90.00
_cell.angle_gamma   90.00
#
_symmetry.space_group_name_H-M   'P 1'
#
loop_
_entity.id
_entity.type
_entity.pdbx_description
1 polymer ?
#
loop_
_entity_poly.entity_id
_entity_poly.type
_entity_poly.pdbx_seq_one_letter_code
_entity_poly.pdbx_strand_id
1 'polypeptide(L)'
;GITELAKGKEETISQAFLLTDGENEHGDNDRCLKLAELAASYNLTLNALGFGDHWNQDIAEKIADIASGTLSYIEKPEDAVGEFSRLFDRIQLVGLTNAYLLLSLAPKVRLAELKPVAQVVPDTIELPVIEESGQFIVRLGDLMVDAPRVVLANLYIGQLAVGNTTVARLQIRYENPTNPGEDLFSDTIPVDAVVAPNVQPQPNDQVQQHVLALAKYRQTQIAETKLQSGDRTGAATMLQHAAKTALQMGDKNAATVLQSSATQLQAGQELSESDRKKTRIVSKTVLRSN
;
A
#
# COMPACT_ATOMS: atom_id res chain seq x y z
N GLY A 1 3.94 5.90 24.77
CA GLY A 1 3.40 5.38 23.50
C GLY A 1 4.07 4.07 23.17
N ILE A 2 5.03 4.09 22.24
CA ILE A 2 5.77 2.88 21.79
C ILE A 2 6.35 2.06 22.95
N THR A 3 7.01 2.71 23.91
CA THR A 3 7.56 2.04 25.10
C THR A 3 6.50 1.33 25.94
N GLU A 4 5.27 1.84 25.99
CA GLU A 4 4.18 1.19 26.72
C GLU A 4 3.63 -0.01 25.96
N LEU A 5 3.46 0.10 24.64
CA LEU A 5 3.06 -1.03 23.80
C LEU A 5 4.08 -2.17 23.85
N ALA A 6 5.37 -1.82 23.88
CA ALA A 6 6.45 -2.81 23.97
C ALA A 6 6.39 -3.67 25.25
N LYS A 7 5.80 -3.19 26.34
CA LYS A 7 5.69 -3.97 27.61
C LYS A 7 4.74 -5.15 27.51
N GLY A 8 3.76 -5.11 26.60
CA GLY A 8 2.72 -6.13 26.47
C GLY A 8 2.84 -6.96 25.19
N LYS A 9 3.98 -6.90 24.49
CA LYS A 9 4.14 -7.48 23.15
C LYS A 9 4.15 -9.02 23.14
N GLU A 10 4.55 -9.66 24.24
CA GLU A 10 4.61 -11.12 24.30
C GLU A 10 3.22 -11.74 24.16
N GLU A 11 3.11 -12.71 23.26
CA GLU A 11 1.88 -13.44 22.93
C GLU A 11 0.69 -12.57 22.49
N THR A 12 0.94 -11.33 22.03
CA THR A 12 -0.10 -10.41 21.56
C THR A 12 0.24 -9.77 20.22
N ILE A 13 -0.79 -9.25 19.56
CA ILE A 13 -0.63 -8.33 18.44
C ILE A 13 -0.65 -6.91 19.00
N SER A 14 0.38 -6.14 18.68
CA SER A 14 0.52 -4.77 19.19
C SER A 14 0.17 -3.75 18.11
N GLN A 15 -0.92 -3.02 18.34
CA GLN A 15 -1.46 -2.03 17.42
C GLN A 15 -1.55 -0.67 18.13
N ALA A 16 -1.19 0.41 17.43
CA ALA A 16 -1.38 1.77 17.91
C ALA A 16 -2.36 2.53 17.00
N PHE A 17 -3.10 3.45 17.59
CA PHE A 17 -3.97 4.38 16.89
C PHE A 17 -3.49 5.81 17.16
N LEU A 18 -2.99 6.48 16.13
CA LEU A 18 -2.61 7.88 16.16
C LEU A 18 -3.80 8.71 15.67
N LEU A 19 -4.41 9.48 16.56
CA LEU A 19 -5.53 10.37 16.24
C LEU A 19 -5.02 11.80 16.16
N THR A 20 -5.42 12.54 15.12
CA THR A 20 -5.11 13.96 14.98
C THR A 20 -6.23 14.70 14.25
N ASP A 21 -6.49 15.94 14.62
CA ASP A 21 -7.34 16.90 13.92
C ASP A 21 -6.54 18.07 13.33
N GLY A 22 -5.21 18.07 13.51
CA GLY A 22 -4.34 19.19 13.15
C GLY A 22 -2.95 18.80 12.66
N GLU A 23 -2.20 19.83 12.28
CA GLU A 23 -0.80 19.76 11.87
C GLU A 23 0.14 19.56 13.08
N ASN A 24 1.33 19.04 12.82
CA ASN A 24 2.37 18.85 13.84
C ASN A 24 3.20 20.14 14.06
N GLU A 25 2.54 21.26 14.36
CA GLU A 25 3.14 22.62 14.33
C GLU A 25 4.27 22.85 15.34
N HIS A 26 4.30 22.06 16.42
CA HIS A 26 5.28 22.18 17.49
C HIS A 26 6.18 20.95 17.62
N GLY A 27 6.06 20.00 16.69
CA GLY A 27 6.83 18.77 16.69
C GLY A 27 7.83 18.68 15.54
N ASP A 28 8.31 17.46 15.32
CA ASP A 28 9.26 17.13 14.26
C ASP A 28 8.72 15.95 13.46
N ASN A 29 8.34 16.23 12.23
CA ASN A 29 7.79 15.25 11.31
C ASN A 29 8.79 14.14 10.96
N ASP A 30 10.07 14.48 10.77
CA ASP A 30 11.11 13.48 10.48
C ASP A 30 11.33 12.56 11.67
N ARG A 31 11.24 13.11 12.89
CA ARG A 31 11.28 12.30 14.12
C ARG A 31 10.08 11.38 14.22
N CYS A 32 8.87 11.82 13.83
CA CYS A 32 7.69 10.96 13.79
C CYS A 32 7.90 9.77 12.82
N LEU A 33 8.47 10.00 11.64
CA LEU A 33 8.75 8.93 10.67
C LEU A 33 9.79 7.94 11.20
N LYS A 34 10.88 8.41 11.84
CA LYS A 34 11.86 7.53 12.50
C LYS A 34 11.26 6.69 13.63
N LEU A 35 10.31 7.25 14.37
CA LEU A 35 9.57 6.50 15.39
C LEU A 35 8.64 5.45 14.78
N ALA A 36 8.07 5.71 13.61
CA ALA A 36 7.28 4.72 12.87
C ALA A 36 8.15 3.55 12.37
N GLU A 37 9.35 3.85 11.85
CA GLU A 37 10.33 2.82 11.46
C GLU A 37 10.76 1.98 12.68
N LEU A 38 11.02 2.63 13.81
CA LEU A 38 11.31 1.95 15.07
C LEU A 38 10.16 1.05 15.48
N ALA A 39 8.92 1.55 15.47
CA ALA A 39 7.73 0.77 15.81
C ALA A 39 7.59 -0.47 14.90
N ALA A 40 7.77 -0.30 13.59
CA ALA A 40 7.74 -1.40 12.62
C ALA A 40 8.81 -2.47 12.90
N SER A 41 10.02 -2.06 13.31
CA SER A 41 11.11 -2.98 13.69
C SER A 41 10.78 -3.80 14.95
N TYR A 42 9.91 -3.27 15.83
CA TYR A 42 9.36 -3.98 16.97
C TYR A 42 8.05 -4.71 16.64
N ASN A 43 7.72 -4.92 15.37
CA ASN A 43 6.45 -5.51 14.93
C ASN A 43 5.21 -4.84 15.55
N LEU A 44 5.26 -3.50 15.67
CA LEU A 44 4.11 -2.70 16.06
C LEU A 44 3.46 -2.14 14.80
N THR A 45 2.16 -2.33 14.66
CA THR A 45 1.39 -1.75 13.57
C THR A 45 0.83 -0.40 13.99
N LEU A 46 1.04 0.65 13.20
CA LEU A 46 0.54 2.00 13.50
C LEU A 46 -0.57 2.38 12.53
N ASN A 47 -1.77 2.64 13.05
CA ASN A 47 -2.89 3.16 12.29
C ASN A 47 -3.00 4.67 12.53
N ALA A 48 -3.29 5.45 11.51
CA ALA A 48 -3.45 6.90 11.59
C ALA A 48 -4.90 7.29 11.29
N LEU A 49 -5.49 8.13 12.11
CA LEU A 49 -6.86 8.62 11.99
C LEU A 49 -6.84 10.14 11.99
N GLY A 50 -7.19 10.73 10.86
CA GLY A 50 -7.29 12.17 10.68
C GLY A 50 -8.73 12.65 10.78
N PHE A 51 -9.01 13.58 11.67
CA PHE A 51 -10.33 14.18 11.90
C PHE A 51 -10.44 15.52 11.20
N GLY A 52 -11.50 15.72 10.42
CA GLY A 52 -11.69 16.94 9.64
C GLY A 52 -10.57 17.17 8.62
N ASP A 53 -10.36 18.41 8.21
CA ASP A 53 -9.55 18.71 7.02
C ASP A 53 -8.17 19.30 7.32
N HIS A 54 -7.84 19.57 8.57
CA HIS A 54 -6.68 20.40 8.93
C HIS A 54 -5.44 19.62 9.42
N TRP A 55 -5.45 18.29 9.29
CA TRP A 55 -4.30 17.45 9.62
C TRP A 55 -3.36 17.20 8.45
N ASN A 56 -2.12 16.88 8.79
CA ASN A 56 -1.06 16.59 7.82
C ASN A 56 -1.25 15.22 7.18
N GLN A 57 -1.76 15.21 5.95
CA GLN A 57 -2.01 13.96 5.25
C GLN A 57 -0.73 13.19 4.92
N ASP A 58 0.30 13.88 4.46
CA ASP A 58 1.56 13.26 4.03
C ASP A 58 2.23 12.52 5.20
N ILE A 59 2.20 13.10 6.40
CA ILE A 59 2.85 12.51 7.58
C ILE A 59 2.02 11.36 8.14
N ALA A 60 0.72 11.54 8.32
CA ALA A 60 -0.15 10.48 8.83
C ALA A 60 -0.15 9.24 7.92
N GLU A 61 -0.17 9.45 6.59
CA GLU A 61 -0.07 8.38 5.61
C GLU A 61 1.25 7.63 5.70
N LYS A 62 2.38 8.35 5.72
CA LYS A 62 3.71 7.73 5.80
C LYS A 62 3.89 6.93 7.09
N ILE A 63 3.41 7.45 8.22
CA ILE A 63 3.45 6.72 9.50
C ILE A 63 2.70 5.39 9.39
N ALA A 64 1.49 5.41 8.82
CA ALA A 64 0.70 4.21 8.63
C ALA A 64 1.37 3.21 7.66
N ASP A 65 1.83 3.69 6.50
CA ASP A 65 2.44 2.85 5.47
C ASP A 65 3.74 2.19 5.97
N ILE A 66 4.62 2.93 6.66
CA ILE A 66 5.89 2.41 7.23
C ILE A 66 5.62 1.27 8.21
N ALA A 67 4.63 1.44 9.08
CA ALA A 67 4.29 0.46 10.10
C ALA A 67 3.19 -0.52 9.64
N SER A 68 2.92 -0.62 8.34
CA SER A 68 1.94 -1.53 7.74
C SER A 68 0.52 -1.45 8.34
N GLY A 69 0.13 -0.27 8.82
CA GLY A 69 -1.23 0.01 9.29
C GLY A 69 -2.10 0.66 8.22
N THR A 70 -3.17 1.33 8.67
CA THR A 70 -4.15 1.99 7.78
C THR A 70 -4.26 3.47 8.09
N LEU A 71 -4.46 4.28 7.05
CA LEU A 71 -4.91 5.66 7.17
C LEU A 71 -6.44 5.73 7.06
N SER A 72 -7.10 6.27 8.07
CA SER A 72 -8.54 6.59 8.06
C SER A 72 -8.73 8.10 8.05
N TYR A 73 -9.58 8.57 7.14
CA TYR A 73 -10.04 9.97 7.11
C TYR A 73 -11.47 10.01 7.64
N ILE A 74 -11.64 10.67 8.79
CA ILE A 74 -12.91 10.86 9.48
C ILE A 74 -13.36 12.29 9.19
N GLU A 75 -14.19 12.47 8.17
CA GLU A 75 -14.68 13.79 7.77
C GLU A 75 -15.57 14.41 8.85
N LYS A 76 -16.43 13.58 9.47
CA LYS A 76 -17.32 14.02 10.55
C LYS A 76 -17.14 13.17 11.80
N PRO A 77 -17.23 13.74 13.02
CA PRO A 77 -17.06 12.99 14.26
C PRO A 77 -17.97 11.77 14.39
N GLU A 78 -19.18 11.81 13.83
CA GLU A 78 -20.12 10.69 13.82
C GLU A 78 -19.60 9.45 13.06
N ASP A 79 -18.70 9.61 12.08
CA ASP A 79 -18.14 8.52 11.30
C ASP A 79 -17.06 7.74 12.08
N ALA A 80 -16.55 8.31 13.18
CA ALA A 80 -15.45 7.74 13.95
C ALA A 80 -15.76 6.34 14.49
N VAL A 81 -16.98 6.14 15.00
CA VAL A 81 -17.39 4.84 15.57
C VAL A 81 -17.29 3.74 14.51
N GLY A 82 -17.77 4.01 13.29
CA GLY A 82 -17.70 3.06 12.18
C GLY A 82 -16.26 2.73 11.78
N GLU A 83 -15.39 3.73 11.71
CA GLU A 83 -13.98 3.52 11.39
C GLU A 83 -13.24 2.73 12.47
N PHE A 84 -13.47 3.02 13.76
CA PHE A 84 -12.89 2.24 14.84
C PHE A 84 -13.38 0.79 14.83
N SER A 85 -14.69 0.56 14.67
CA SER A 85 -15.24 -0.80 14.55
C SER A 85 -14.56 -1.57 13.43
N ARG A 86 -14.45 -0.99 12.23
CA ARG A 86 -13.75 -1.60 11.10
C ARG A 86 -12.30 -1.94 11.40
N LEU A 87 -11.58 -1.07 12.12
CA LEU A 87 -10.19 -1.34 12.49
C LEU A 87 -10.08 -2.46 13.54
N PHE A 88 -10.97 -2.50 14.54
CA PHE A 88 -11.00 -3.57 15.54
C PHE A 88 -11.36 -4.92 14.93
N ASP A 89 -12.34 -4.98 14.04
CA ASP A 89 -12.71 -6.20 13.32
C ASP A 89 -11.51 -6.75 12.54
N ARG A 90 -10.76 -5.88 11.86
CA ARG A 90 -9.53 -6.27 11.14
C ARG A 90 -8.45 -6.83 12.06
N ILE A 91 -8.27 -6.23 13.24
CA ILE A 91 -7.28 -6.70 14.22
C ILE A 91 -7.64 -8.10 14.73
N GLN A 92 -8.93 -8.37 14.95
CA GLN A 92 -9.40 -9.69 15.39
C GLN A 92 -9.16 -10.80 14.34
N LEU A 93 -9.02 -10.43 13.07
CA LEU A 93 -8.79 -11.36 11.96
C LEU A 93 -7.31 -11.62 11.67
N VAL A 94 -6.39 -10.94 12.36
CA VAL A 94 -4.96 -11.19 12.24
C VAL A 94 -4.63 -12.58 12.78
N GLY A 95 -4.09 -13.44 11.93
CA GLY A 95 -3.64 -14.78 12.33
C GLY A 95 -2.14 -15.01 12.14
N LEU A 96 -1.46 -14.19 11.33
CA LEU A 96 0.00 -14.24 11.17
C LEU A 96 0.57 -12.84 11.44
N THR A 97 1.66 -12.77 12.16
CA THR A 97 2.33 -11.50 12.51
C THR A 97 3.70 -11.42 11.88
N ASN A 98 4.25 -10.20 11.80
CA ASN A 98 5.60 -9.94 11.29
C ASN A 98 5.92 -10.63 9.95
N ALA A 99 4.97 -10.67 9.02
CA ALA A 99 5.16 -11.41 7.78
C ALA A 99 6.08 -10.68 6.79
N TYR A 100 6.87 -11.45 6.04
CA TYR A 100 7.74 -11.00 4.96
C TYR A 100 7.53 -11.89 3.74
N LEU A 101 7.45 -11.28 2.56
CA LEU A 101 7.59 -11.97 1.28
C LEU A 101 9.07 -12.09 0.94
N LEU A 102 9.53 -13.32 0.79
CA LEU A 102 10.86 -13.68 0.32
C LEU A 102 10.77 -14.07 -1.15
N LEU A 103 11.58 -13.43 -1.97
CA LEU A 103 11.63 -13.60 -3.42
C LEU A 103 13.05 -13.98 -3.85
N SER A 104 13.20 -15.19 -4.38
CA SER A 104 14.44 -15.65 -5.01
C SER A 104 14.26 -15.65 -6.52
N LEU A 105 15.09 -14.90 -7.25
CA LEU A 105 15.01 -14.79 -8.71
C LEU A 105 15.98 -15.74 -9.40
N ALA A 106 15.55 -16.31 -10.52
CA ALA A 106 16.42 -17.11 -11.38
C ALA A 106 17.45 -16.22 -12.11
N PRO A 107 18.56 -16.80 -12.62
CA PRO A 107 19.49 -16.06 -13.48
C PRO A 107 18.76 -15.40 -14.66
N LYS A 108 19.18 -14.17 -15.01
CA LYS A 108 18.56 -13.32 -16.05
C LYS A 108 17.15 -12.80 -15.72
N VAL A 109 16.67 -12.98 -14.49
CA VAL A 109 15.45 -12.35 -13.99
C VAL A 109 15.85 -11.28 -12.97
N ARG A 110 15.26 -10.09 -13.07
CA ARG A 110 15.49 -9.00 -12.13
C ARG A 110 14.20 -8.25 -11.83
N LEU A 111 14.13 -7.62 -10.66
CA LEU A 111 13.10 -6.63 -10.38
C LEU A 111 13.28 -5.38 -11.24
N ALA A 112 12.19 -4.66 -11.47
CA ALA A 112 12.27 -3.31 -12.01
C ALA A 112 13.08 -2.38 -11.10
N GLU A 113 13.70 -1.34 -11.67
CA GLU A 113 14.60 -0.45 -10.92
C GLU A 113 13.86 0.49 -9.96
N LEU A 114 12.66 0.91 -10.34
CA LEU A 114 11.87 1.88 -9.57
C LEU A 114 10.56 1.25 -9.13
N LYS A 115 10.33 1.25 -7.82
CA LYS A 115 9.09 0.78 -7.18
C LYS A 115 8.64 -0.59 -7.74
N PRO A 116 9.49 -1.63 -7.65
CA PRO A 116 9.22 -2.90 -8.29
C PRO A 116 8.12 -3.72 -7.61
N VAL A 117 7.81 -3.43 -6.35
CA VAL A 117 6.83 -4.18 -5.57
C VAL A 117 5.83 -3.22 -4.93
N ALA A 118 4.55 -3.54 -5.04
CA ALA A 118 3.46 -2.77 -4.46
C ALA A 118 2.38 -3.69 -3.90
N GLN A 119 1.77 -3.29 -2.80
CA GLN A 119 0.48 -3.83 -2.37
C GLN A 119 -0.62 -3.12 -3.15
N VAL A 120 -1.70 -3.83 -3.50
CA VAL A 120 -2.90 -3.24 -4.12
C VAL A 120 -4.19 -3.61 -3.38
N VAL A 121 -4.13 -4.58 -2.48
CA VAL A 121 -5.24 -4.97 -1.58
C VAL A 121 -4.66 -5.22 -0.19
N PRO A 122 -5.27 -4.69 0.89
CA PRO A 122 -6.52 -3.93 0.92
C PRO A 122 -6.39 -2.48 0.41
N ASP A 123 -5.23 -1.87 0.60
CA ASP A 123 -4.91 -0.53 0.13
C ASP A 123 -3.68 -0.56 -0.77
N THR A 124 -3.65 0.34 -1.74
CA THR A 124 -2.54 0.47 -2.68
C THR A 124 -1.41 1.28 -2.07
N ILE A 125 -0.24 0.66 -1.88
CA ILE A 125 0.98 1.27 -1.37
C ILE A 125 2.20 0.69 -2.08
N GLU A 126 3.26 1.49 -2.21
CA GLU A 126 4.56 0.95 -2.63
C GLU A 126 5.21 0.22 -1.46
N LEU A 127 5.78 -0.95 -1.72
CA LEU A 127 6.48 -1.72 -0.71
C LEU A 127 7.99 -1.62 -0.94
N PRO A 128 8.76 -1.13 0.06
CA PRO A 128 10.22 -1.18 0.00
C PRO A 128 10.72 -2.61 -0.16
N VAL A 129 11.74 -2.78 -0.99
CA VAL A 129 12.42 -4.05 -1.19
C VAL A 129 13.84 -3.95 -0.64
N ILE A 130 14.22 -4.89 0.21
CA ILE A 130 15.56 -5.03 0.74
C ILE A 130 16.19 -6.26 0.08
N GLU A 131 17.41 -6.13 -0.43
CA GLU A 131 18.17 -7.28 -0.92
C GLU A 131 19.13 -7.75 0.19
N GLU A 132 18.99 -9.00 0.61
CA GLU A 132 19.83 -9.62 1.63
C GLU A 132 20.20 -11.03 1.21
N SER A 133 21.49 -11.35 1.25
CA SER A 133 22.01 -12.70 0.92
C SER A 133 21.52 -13.28 -0.42
N GLY A 134 21.31 -12.42 -1.43
CA GLY A 134 20.84 -12.83 -2.77
C GLY A 134 19.33 -13.11 -2.85
N GLN A 135 18.55 -12.77 -1.82
CA GLN A 135 17.09 -12.78 -1.83
C GLN A 135 16.54 -11.37 -1.68
N PHE A 136 15.38 -11.13 -2.28
CA PHE A 136 14.62 -9.91 -2.08
C PHE A 136 13.59 -10.12 -0.98
N ILE A 137 13.57 -9.23 -0.01
CA ILE A 137 12.73 -9.29 1.18
C ILE A 137 11.80 -8.08 1.16
N VAL A 138 10.50 -8.33 1.31
CA VAL A 138 9.47 -7.30 1.35
C VAL A 138 8.65 -7.49 2.62
N ARG A 139 8.63 -6.47 3.49
CA ARG A 139 7.81 -6.52 4.70
C ARG A 139 6.33 -6.44 4.35
N LEU A 140 5.56 -7.37 4.88
CA LEU A 140 4.10 -7.37 4.80
C LEU A 140 3.51 -6.95 6.17
N GLY A 141 4.14 -7.31 7.29
CA GLY A 141 3.57 -7.06 8.61
C GLY A 141 2.45 -8.03 8.94
N ASP A 142 1.41 -7.58 9.61
CA ASP A 142 0.32 -8.47 10.04
C ASP A 142 -0.55 -8.91 8.85
N LEU A 143 -0.86 -10.20 8.79
CA LEU A 143 -1.72 -10.82 7.77
C LEU A 143 -2.99 -11.38 8.41
N MET A 144 -4.12 -11.10 7.75
CA MET A 144 -5.44 -11.61 8.12
C MET A 144 -5.66 -12.99 7.50
N VAL A 145 -6.41 -13.87 8.17
CA VAL A 145 -6.66 -15.25 7.70
C VAL A 145 -7.81 -15.36 6.70
N ASP A 146 -8.70 -14.38 6.65
CA ASP A 146 -9.94 -14.39 5.86
C ASP A 146 -10.04 -13.22 4.87
N ALA A 147 -9.00 -12.38 4.80
CA ALA A 147 -8.93 -11.25 3.90
C ALA A 147 -7.65 -11.31 3.05
N PRO A 148 -7.77 -11.28 1.71
CA PRO A 148 -6.62 -11.42 0.84
C PRO A 148 -5.73 -10.18 0.92
N ARG A 149 -4.42 -10.41 0.86
CA ARG A 149 -3.43 -9.39 0.54
C ARG A 149 -2.89 -9.67 -0.85
N VAL A 150 -2.94 -8.67 -1.72
CA VAL A 150 -2.44 -8.79 -3.09
C VAL A 150 -1.21 -7.90 -3.27
N VAL A 151 -0.11 -8.53 -3.65
CA VAL A 151 1.17 -7.89 -3.94
C VAL A 151 1.49 -8.08 -5.42
N LEU A 152 1.80 -6.98 -6.10
CA LEU A 152 2.31 -6.97 -7.46
C LEU A 152 3.83 -6.82 -7.44
N ALA A 153 4.52 -7.68 -8.18
CA ALA A 153 5.95 -7.56 -8.43
C ALA A 153 6.18 -7.41 -9.94
N ASN A 154 6.96 -6.39 -10.34
CA ASN A 154 7.32 -6.14 -11.72
C ASN A 154 8.72 -6.71 -12.01
N LEU A 155 8.79 -7.67 -12.93
CA LEU A 155 10.00 -8.41 -13.27
C LEU A 155 10.39 -8.15 -14.73
N TYR A 156 11.68 -7.94 -14.96
CA TYR A 156 12.29 -8.05 -16.28
C TYR A 156 12.94 -9.41 -16.42
N ILE A 157 12.57 -10.11 -17.50
CA ILE A 157 13.05 -11.45 -17.81
C ILE A 157 13.88 -11.34 -19.10
N GLY A 158 15.16 -11.70 -19.01
CA GLY A 158 16.05 -11.76 -20.16
C GLY A 158 15.77 -12.95 -21.07
N GLN A 159 16.62 -13.18 -22.07
CA GLN A 159 16.44 -14.30 -23.00
C GLN A 159 16.69 -15.65 -22.31
N LEU A 160 15.63 -16.47 -22.28
CA LEU A 160 15.61 -17.82 -21.72
C LEU A 160 15.57 -18.87 -22.84
N ALA A 161 15.92 -20.12 -22.50
CA ALA A 161 15.77 -21.24 -23.42
C ALA A 161 14.28 -21.62 -23.57
N VAL A 162 13.91 -22.13 -24.74
CA VAL A 162 12.55 -22.62 -25.01
C VAL A 162 12.21 -23.78 -24.08
N GLY A 163 11.00 -23.77 -23.53
CA GLY A 163 10.50 -24.75 -22.56
C GLY A 163 9.95 -24.11 -21.30
N ASN A 164 9.67 -24.95 -20.30
CA ASN A 164 9.20 -24.50 -18.99
C ASN A 164 10.42 -24.20 -18.11
N THR A 165 10.43 -23.04 -17.48
CA THR A 165 11.49 -22.67 -16.54
C THR A 165 10.92 -21.89 -15.37
N THR A 166 11.40 -22.20 -14.17
CA THR A 166 11.11 -21.41 -12.98
C THR A 166 11.89 -20.09 -13.06
N VAL A 167 11.18 -18.97 -13.00
CA VAL A 167 11.75 -17.62 -13.08
C VAL A 167 11.89 -16.96 -11.70
N ALA A 168 11.08 -17.39 -10.73
CA ALA A 168 11.19 -16.97 -9.35
C ALA A 168 10.69 -18.05 -8.40
N ARG A 169 11.07 -17.96 -7.12
CA ARG A 169 10.48 -18.71 -6.01
C ARG A 169 10.03 -17.74 -4.94
N LEU A 170 8.83 -17.94 -4.45
CA LEU A 170 8.17 -17.13 -3.43
C LEU A 170 8.06 -17.94 -2.14
N GLN A 171 8.25 -17.28 -1.01
CA GLN A 171 7.99 -17.87 0.30
C GLN A 171 7.53 -16.77 1.25
N ILE A 172 6.60 -17.09 2.15
CA ILE A 172 6.21 -16.20 3.24
C ILE A 172 6.92 -16.65 4.50
N ARG A 173 7.68 -15.74 5.12
CA ARG A 173 8.18 -15.88 6.47
C ARG A 173 7.26 -15.11 7.41
N TYR A 174 6.90 -15.67 8.56
CA TYR A 174 5.99 -15.04 9.50
C TYR A 174 6.20 -15.58 10.92
N GLU A 175 5.59 -14.92 11.91
CA GLU A 175 5.55 -15.39 13.29
C GLU A 175 4.12 -15.84 13.65
N ASN A 176 4.01 -16.80 14.56
CA ASN A 176 2.73 -17.15 15.18
C ASN A 176 2.50 -16.22 16.39
N PRO A 177 1.33 -15.55 16.50
CA PRO A 177 0.99 -14.75 17.68
C PRO A 177 1.21 -15.48 19.01
N THR A 178 1.00 -16.81 19.07
CA THR A 178 1.14 -17.59 20.32
C THR A 178 2.58 -18.04 20.61
N ASN A 179 3.53 -17.86 19.69
CA ASN A 179 4.94 -18.14 19.92
C ASN A 179 5.81 -17.10 19.17
N PRO A 180 5.80 -15.83 19.63
CA PRO A 180 6.51 -14.76 18.97
C PRO A 180 8.04 -14.99 19.01
N GLY A 181 8.72 -14.63 17.92
CA GLY A 181 10.18 -14.77 17.79
C GLY A 181 10.69 -16.07 17.15
N GLU A 182 9.83 -17.02 16.83
CA GLU A 182 10.17 -18.15 15.95
C GLU A 182 9.72 -17.86 14.51
N ASP A 183 10.69 -17.79 13.59
CA ASP A 183 10.41 -17.63 12.16
C ASP A 183 9.80 -18.93 11.61
N LEU A 184 8.53 -18.86 11.22
CA LEU A 184 7.83 -19.89 10.47
C LEU A 184 7.85 -19.56 8.98
N PHE A 185 7.80 -20.59 8.15
CA PHE A 185 7.89 -20.45 6.71
C PHE A 185 6.75 -21.22 6.03
N SER A 186 6.12 -20.58 5.04
CA SER A 186 5.23 -21.27 4.12
C SER A 186 6.00 -22.26 3.24
N ASP A 187 5.25 -23.11 2.54
CA ASP A 187 5.80 -23.80 1.38
C ASP A 187 6.39 -22.81 0.37
N THR A 188 7.44 -23.24 -0.32
CA THR A 188 8.03 -22.46 -1.42
C THR A 188 7.19 -22.63 -2.68
N ILE A 189 6.70 -21.51 -3.22
CA ILE A 189 5.86 -21.48 -4.42
C ILE A 189 6.73 -21.10 -5.63
N PRO A 190 6.91 -21.99 -6.62
CA PRO A 190 7.60 -21.64 -7.86
C PRO A 190 6.71 -20.76 -8.75
N VAL A 191 7.33 -19.78 -9.40
CA VAL A 191 6.73 -19.00 -10.49
C VAL A 191 7.38 -19.48 -11.78
N ASP A 192 6.60 -20.18 -12.60
CA ASP A 192 7.07 -20.77 -13.84
C ASP A 192 6.68 -19.92 -15.05
N ALA A 193 7.58 -19.83 -16.02
CA ALA A 193 7.36 -19.24 -17.32
C ALA A 193 7.43 -20.32 -18.41
N VAL A 194 6.53 -20.23 -19.39
CA VAL A 194 6.56 -21.05 -20.60
C VAL A 194 7.16 -20.21 -21.72
N VAL A 195 8.38 -20.55 -22.13
CA VAL A 195 9.13 -19.83 -23.17
C VAL A 195 8.91 -20.55 -24.49
N ALA A 196 8.29 -19.86 -25.46
CA ALA A 196 8.08 -20.38 -26.80
C ALA A 196 8.44 -19.33 -27.86
N PRO A 197 8.84 -19.73 -29.08
CA PRO A 197 9.26 -18.79 -30.12
C PRO A 197 8.16 -17.85 -30.62
N ASN A 198 6.88 -18.23 -30.51
CA ASN A 198 5.73 -17.45 -30.98
C ASN A 198 4.65 -17.30 -29.89
N VAL A 199 5.01 -16.77 -28.72
CA VAL A 199 4.03 -16.49 -27.66
C VAL A 199 3.17 -15.30 -28.05
N GLN A 200 1.86 -15.50 -28.11
CA GLN A 200 0.91 -14.38 -28.11
C GLN A 200 0.70 -13.93 -26.67
N PRO A 201 0.76 -12.62 -26.37
CA PRO A 201 0.44 -12.12 -25.04
C PRO A 201 -0.97 -12.57 -24.62
N GLN A 202 -1.05 -13.22 -23.47
CA GLN A 202 -2.32 -13.59 -22.84
C GLN A 202 -2.39 -12.86 -21.49
N PRO A 203 -2.90 -11.62 -21.46
CA PRO A 203 -3.13 -10.91 -20.21
C PRO A 203 -4.08 -11.70 -19.32
N ASN A 204 -3.80 -11.74 -18.01
CA ASN A 204 -4.72 -12.27 -17.03
C ASN A 204 -5.61 -11.13 -16.54
N ASP A 205 -6.93 -11.26 -16.69
CA ASP A 205 -7.88 -10.20 -16.35
C ASP A 205 -7.86 -9.81 -14.86
N GLN A 206 -7.62 -10.78 -13.95
CA GLN A 206 -7.50 -10.49 -12.52
C GLN A 206 -6.23 -9.67 -12.24
N VAL A 207 -5.10 -10.05 -12.84
CA VAL A 207 -3.85 -9.28 -12.73
C VAL A 207 -4.02 -7.89 -13.35
N GLN A 208 -4.73 -7.78 -14.48
CA GLN A 208 -4.99 -6.52 -15.15
C GLN A 208 -5.74 -5.54 -14.24
N GLN A 209 -6.74 -5.99 -13.48
CA GLN A 209 -7.46 -5.14 -12.51
C GLN A 209 -6.52 -4.59 -11.43
N HIS A 210 -5.62 -5.43 -10.92
CA HIS A 210 -4.60 -5.01 -9.95
C HIS A 210 -3.59 -4.03 -10.54
N VAL A 211 -3.17 -4.23 -11.79
CA VAL A 211 -2.29 -3.29 -12.51
C VAL A 211 -2.97 -1.94 -12.70
N LEU A 212 -4.28 -1.92 -12.99
CA LEU A 212 -5.05 -0.67 -13.09
C LEU A 212 -5.17 0.04 -11.74
N ALA A 213 -5.38 -0.69 -10.64
CA ALA A 213 -5.38 -0.12 -9.29
C ALA A 213 -4.05 0.59 -8.97
N LEU A 214 -2.93 -0.07 -9.24
CA LEU A 214 -1.59 0.50 -9.05
C LEU A 214 -1.36 1.70 -9.99
N ALA A 215 -1.84 1.65 -11.23
CA ALA A 215 -1.74 2.75 -12.17
C ALA A 215 -2.52 3.98 -11.71
N LYS A 216 -3.77 3.80 -11.22
CA LYS A 216 -4.59 4.87 -10.63
C LYS A 216 -3.85 5.57 -9.50
N TYR A 217 -3.32 4.78 -8.55
CA TYR A 217 -2.55 5.30 -7.41
C TYR A 217 -1.33 6.12 -7.87
N ARG A 218 -0.49 5.56 -8.75
CA ARG A 218 0.71 6.24 -9.25
C ARG A 218 0.39 7.50 -10.05
N GLN A 219 -0.67 7.49 -10.87
CA GLN A 219 -1.14 8.67 -11.61
C GLN A 219 -1.54 9.80 -10.66
N THR A 220 -2.28 9.50 -9.59
CA THR A 220 -2.64 10.49 -8.57
C THR A 220 -1.40 11.04 -7.84
N GLN A 221 -0.45 10.18 -7.46
CA GLN A 221 0.80 10.62 -6.82
C GLN A 221 1.63 11.56 -7.72
N ILE A 222 1.70 11.27 -9.03
CA ILE A 222 2.35 12.17 -9.99
C ILE A 222 1.58 13.49 -10.09
N ALA A 223 0.24 13.47 -10.06
CA ALA A 223 -0.56 14.68 -10.08
C ALA A 223 -0.27 15.58 -8.88
N GLU A 224 -0.18 15.00 -7.68
CA GLU A 224 0.13 15.73 -6.45
C GLU A 224 1.54 16.33 -6.49
N THR A 225 2.53 15.57 -6.96
CA THR A 225 3.91 16.07 -7.15
C THR A 225 3.91 17.26 -8.10
N LYS A 226 3.13 17.20 -9.19
CA LYS A 226 2.99 18.30 -10.15
C LYS A 226 2.30 19.52 -9.55
N LEU A 227 1.27 19.34 -8.72
CA LEU A 227 0.66 20.44 -7.97
C LEU A 227 1.66 21.12 -7.05
N GLN A 228 2.43 20.34 -6.30
CA GLN A 228 3.46 20.86 -5.40
C GLN A 228 4.54 21.65 -6.16
N SER A 229 4.88 21.25 -7.39
CA SER A 229 5.82 21.98 -8.25
C SER A 229 5.17 23.12 -9.06
N GLY A 230 3.89 23.42 -8.85
CA GLY A 230 3.16 24.48 -9.56
C GLY A 230 2.66 24.13 -10.97
N ASP A 231 2.87 22.89 -11.45
CA ASP A 231 2.39 22.39 -12.74
C ASP A 231 0.92 21.95 -12.65
N ARG A 232 0.01 22.94 -12.54
CA ARG A 232 -1.44 22.70 -12.42
C ARG A 232 -2.01 21.97 -13.65
N THR A 233 -1.56 22.32 -14.86
CA THR A 233 -2.04 21.69 -16.10
C THR A 233 -1.64 20.22 -16.17
N GLY A 234 -0.38 19.91 -15.84
CA GLY A 234 0.09 18.53 -15.78
C GLY A 234 -0.61 17.73 -14.67
N ALA A 235 -0.84 18.34 -13.51
CA ALA A 235 -1.59 17.70 -12.44
C ALA A 235 -3.02 17.33 -12.85
N ALA A 236 -3.75 18.28 -13.46
CA ALA A 236 -5.09 18.01 -13.94
C ALA A 236 -5.11 16.89 -14.98
N THR A 237 -4.14 16.87 -15.90
CA THR A 237 -4.00 15.80 -16.91
C THR A 237 -3.82 14.44 -16.25
N MET A 238 -2.96 14.34 -15.22
CA MET A 238 -2.74 13.09 -14.51
C MET A 238 -3.98 12.64 -13.71
N LEU A 239 -4.74 13.56 -13.09
CA LEU A 239 -6.01 13.23 -12.45
C LEU A 239 -7.08 12.77 -13.43
N GLN A 240 -7.16 13.35 -14.63
CA GLN A 240 -8.05 12.85 -15.70
C GLN A 240 -7.69 11.42 -16.12
N HIS A 241 -6.39 11.12 -16.24
CA HIS A 241 -5.93 9.77 -16.52
C HIS A 241 -6.32 8.81 -15.39
N ALA A 242 -6.11 9.20 -14.13
CA ALA A 242 -6.51 8.42 -12.96
C ALA A 242 -8.03 8.18 -12.92
N ALA A 243 -8.84 9.19 -13.24
CA ALA A 243 -10.30 9.07 -13.34
C ALA A 243 -10.72 8.08 -14.43
N LYS A 244 -10.07 8.13 -15.61
CA LYS A 244 -10.32 7.16 -16.69
C LYS A 244 -9.92 5.75 -16.29
N THR A 245 -8.79 5.57 -15.61
CA THR A 245 -8.35 4.29 -15.06
C THR A 245 -9.37 3.75 -14.05
N ALA A 246 -9.87 4.60 -13.14
CA ALA A 246 -10.92 4.22 -12.19
C ALA A 246 -12.22 3.78 -12.90
N LEU A 247 -12.64 4.47 -13.97
CA LEU A 247 -13.79 4.06 -14.79
C LEU A 247 -13.57 2.69 -15.45
N GLN A 248 -12.37 2.41 -15.94
CA GLN A 248 -12.02 1.10 -16.53
C GLN A 248 -12.10 -0.03 -15.48
N MET A 249 -11.82 0.26 -14.22
CA MET A 249 -11.98 -0.66 -13.09
C MET A 249 -13.44 -0.78 -12.60
N GLY A 250 -14.36 0.03 -13.13
CA GLY A 250 -15.74 0.10 -12.63
C GLY A 250 -15.91 0.91 -11.34
N ASP A 251 -14.86 1.57 -10.85
CA ASP A 251 -14.86 2.38 -9.63
C ASP A 251 -15.42 3.79 -9.90
N LYS A 252 -16.76 3.87 -9.97
CA LYS A 252 -17.49 5.11 -10.26
C LYS A 252 -17.25 6.20 -9.21
N ASN A 253 -17.07 5.82 -7.94
CA ASN A 253 -16.83 6.77 -6.87
C ASN A 253 -15.46 7.43 -7.03
N ALA A 254 -14.39 6.64 -7.16
CA ALA A 254 -13.06 7.19 -7.38
C ALA A 254 -12.99 8.00 -8.68
N ALA A 255 -13.62 7.51 -9.75
CA ALA A 255 -13.70 8.24 -11.02
C ALA A 255 -14.33 9.64 -10.85
N THR A 256 -15.42 9.74 -10.10
CA THR A 256 -16.13 11.00 -9.87
C THR A 256 -15.27 11.99 -9.09
N VAL A 257 -14.67 11.54 -7.99
CA VAL A 257 -13.79 12.38 -7.15
C VAL A 257 -12.58 12.86 -7.96
N LEU A 258 -11.87 11.96 -8.63
CA LEU A 258 -10.68 12.29 -9.42
C LEU A 258 -11.01 13.24 -10.59
N GLN A 259 -12.15 13.03 -11.27
CA GLN A 259 -12.59 13.89 -12.38
C GLN A 259 -13.03 15.27 -11.89
N SER A 260 -13.70 15.35 -10.73
CA SER A 260 -14.07 16.63 -10.10
C SER A 260 -12.81 17.46 -9.80
N SER A 261 -11.83 16.86 -9.12
CA SER A 261 -10.56 17.51 -8.82
C SER A 261 -9.81 17.95 -10.08
N ALA A 262 -9.78 17.11 -11.12
CA ALA A 262 -9.21 17.50 -12.40
C ALA A 262 -9.90 18.73 -13.02
N THR A 263 -11.23 18.79 -12.94
CA THR A 263 -12.05 19.85 -13.54
C THR A 263 -11.84 21.18 -12.82
N GLN A 264 -11.78 21.16 -11.48
CA GLN A 264 -11.47 22.34 -10.68
C GLN A 264 -10.10 22.92 -11.05
N LEU A 265 -9.06 22.08 -11.13
CA LEU A 265 -7.73 22.50 -11.52
C LEU A 265 -7.68 23.08 -12.94
N GLN A 266 -8.46 22.52 -13.88
CA GLN A 266 -8.57 23.05 -15.25
C GLN A 266 -9.29 24.39 -15.31
N ALA A 267 -10.26 24.62 -14.44
CA ALA A 267 -10.95 25.90 -14.29
C ALA A 267 -10.07 26.95 -13.58
N GLY A 268 -8.83 26.62 -13.21
CA GLY A 268 -7.90 27.51 -12.51
C GLY A 268 -8.19 27.64 -11.01
N GLN A 269 -9.05 26.77 -10.45
CA GLN A 269 -9.34 26.73 -9.02
C GLN A 269 -8.28 25.93 -8.27
N GLU A 270 -8.17 26.18 -6.97
CA GLU A 270 -7.35 25.37 -6.08
C GLU A 270 -8.22 24.30 -5.41
N LEU A 271 -7.66 23.12 -5.20
CA LEU A 271 -8.34 22.06 -4.45
C LEU A 271 -8.36 22.44 -2.97
N SER A 272 -9.53 22.34 -2.34
CA SER A 272 -9.62 22.45 -0.88
C SER A 272 -8.84 21.33 -0.19
N GLU A 273 -8.53 21.48 1.10
CA GLU A 273 -7.90 20.41 1.87
C GLU A 273 -8.75 19.13 1.91
N SER A 274 -10.07 19.26 1.97
CA SER A 274 -11.00 18.14 1.86
C SER A 274 -10.88 17.44 0.50
N ASP A 275 -10.85 18.21 -0.60
CA ASP A 275 -10.75 17.66 -1.96
C ASP A 275 -9.40 16.94 -2.16
N ARG A 276 -8.31 17.50 -1.65
CA ARG A 276 -6.98 16.86 -1.67
C ARG A 276 -7.00 15.53 -0.90
N LYS A 277 -7.57 15.52 0.31
CA LYS A 277 -7.71 14.32 1.14
C LYS A 277 -8.54 13.25 0.45
N LYS A 278 -9.72 13.60 -0.05
CA LYS A 278 -10.61 12.69 -0.80
C LYS A 278 -9.94 12.13 -2.04
N THR A 279 -9.29 12.99 -2.84
CA THR A 279 -8.54 12.62 -4.06
C THR A 279 -7.51 11.54 -3.77
N ARG A 280 -6.75 11.69 -2.69
CA ARG A 280 -5.73 10.70 -2.33
C ARG A 280 -6.32 9.43 -1.75
N ILE A 281 -7.32 9.51 -0.86
CA ILE A 281 -7.97 8.32 -0.29
C ILE A 281 -8.56 7.43 -1.38
N VAL A 282 -9.29 8.00 -2.35
CA VAL A 282 -9.86 7.21 -3.45
C VAL A 282 -8.79 6.64 -4.40
N SER A 283 -7.56 7.16 -4.37
CA SER A 283 -6.46 6.63 -5.18
C SER A 283 -5.89 5.34 -4.60
N LYS A 284 -5.89 5.18 -3.26
CA LYS A 284 -5.37 4.01 -2.56
C LYS A 284 -6.38 2.87 -2.49
N THR A 285 -7.66 3.21 -2.33
CA THR A 285 -8.72 2.21 -2.17
C THR A 285 -9.08 1.57 -3.51
N VAL A 286 -9.42 0.27 -3.48
CA VAL A 286 -9.99 -0.45 -4.61
C VAL A 286 -11.50 -0.60 -4.43
N LEU A 287 -12.23 -0.79 -5.54
CA LEU A 287 -13.65 -1.12 -5.49
C LEU A 287 -13.82 -2.40 -4.66
N ARG A 288 -14.47 -2.29 -3.50
CA ARG A 288 -14.86 -3.46 -2.73
C ARG A 288 -15.99 -4.16 -3.48
N SER A 289 -15.74 -5.41 -3.88
CA SER A 289 -16.82 -6.27 -4.39
C SER A 289 -17.71 -6.60 -3.21
N ASN A 290 -18.96 -6.15 -3.25
CA ASN A 290 -20.00 -6.63 -2.33
C ASN A 290 -20.31 -8.10 -2.61
#